data_AF-A0A967NZF2-F1
#
_entry.id   AF-A0A967NZF2-F1
#
_cell.length_a   1.000
_cell.length_b   1.000
_cell.length_c   1.000
_cell.angle_alpha   90.00
_cell.angle_beta   90.00
_cell.angle_gamma   90.00
#
_symmetry.space_group_name_H-M   'P 1'
#
loop_
_entity.id
_entity.type
_entity.pdbx_description
1 polymer ?
#
loop_
_entity_poly.entity_id
_entity_poly.type
_entity_poly.pdbx_seq_one_letter_code
_entity_poly.pdbx_strand_id
1 'polypeptide(L)'
;GHVRNYSIGDVIARFQRMRGFNVLHPMGWDAFGLPAENAALKHDTHPAKWTYENIDYMKSQLQRMGFSYDWDRELATCDPEYYRWEQLFFIKMYQKGLV
;
A
#
# COMPACT_ATOMS: atom_id res chain seq x y z
N GLY A 1 -10.57 -13.03 2.54
CA GLY A 1 -9.21 -13.06 3.12
C GLY A 1 -8.84 -11.73 3.74
N HIS A 2 -8.49 -10.75 2.91
CA HIS A 2 -7.98 -9.43 3.31
C HIS A 2 -8.77 -8.74 4.44
N VAL A 3 -10.11 -8.75 4.38
CA VAL A 3 -10.97 -8.17 5.42
C VAL A 3 -10.64 -8.70 6.82
N ARG A 4 -10.47 -10.02 6.98
CA ARG A 4 -10.08 -10.62 8.27
C ARG A 4 -8.75 -10.07 8.78
N ASN A 5 -7.76 -9.93 7.90
CA ASN A 5 -6.45 -9.41 8.25
C ASN A 5 -6.56 -7.96 8.75
N TYR A 6 -7.23 -7.11 7.96
CA TYR A 6 -7.35 -5.68 8.24
C TYR A 6 -8.25 -5.38 9.45
N SER A 7 -9.29 -6.20 9.68
CA SER A 7 -10.14 -6.07 10.88
C SER A 7 -9.37 -6.29 12.18
N ILE A 8 -8.40 -7.21 12.21
CA ILE A 8 -7.59 -7.45 13.42
C ILE A 8 -6.74 -6.21 13.74
N GLY A 9 -6.08 -5.65 12.72
CA GLY A 9 -5.30 -4.41 12.87
C GLY A 9 -6.17 -3.24 13.34
N ASP A 10 -7.36 -3.08 12.76
CA ASP A 10 -8.28 -2.00 13.11
C ASP A 10 -8.78 -2.08 14.56
N VAL A 11 -9.12 -3.28 15.03
CA VAL A 11 -9.55 -3.49 16.43
C VAL A 11 -8.44 -3.06 17.39
N ILE A 12 -7.20 -3.44 17.12
CA ILE A 12 -6.05 -3.06 17.96
C ILE A 12 -5.81 -1.56 17.90
N ALA A 13 -5.83 -0.96 16.70
CA ALA A 13 -5.60 0.47 16.51
C ALA A 13 -6.63 1.31 17.27
N ARG A 14 -7.92 0.95 17.16
CA ARG A 14 -9.00 1.61 17.89
C ARG A 14 -8.88 1.45 19.40
N PHE A 15 -8.61 0.22 19.86
CA PHE A 15 -8.42 -0.06 21.28
C PHE A 15 -7.30 0.79 21.88
N GLN A 16 -6.15 0.88 21.19
CA GLN A 16 -5.02 1.67 21.67
C GLN A 16 -5.30 3.18 21.62
N ARG A 17 -5.99 3.70 20.59
CA ARG A 17 -6.44 5.11 20.58
C ARG A 17 -7.37 5.42 21.75
N MET A 18 -8.32 4.53 22.07
CA MET A 18 -9.23 4.70 23.22
C MET A 18 -8.49 4.68 24.57
N ARG A 19 -7.29 4.07 24.62
CA ARG A 19 -6.41 4.09 25.79
C ARG A 19 -5.48 5.31 25.86
N GLY A 20 -5.65 6.29 24.97
CA GLY A 20 -4.89 7.54 24.96
C GLY A 20 -3.55 7.46 24.24
N PHE A 21 -3.26 6.38 23.50
CA PHE A 21 -2.04 6.30 22.69
C PHE A 21 -2.18 7.11 21.40
N ASN A 22 -1.07 7.71 20.96
CA ASN A 22 -0.95 8.26 19.61
C ASN A 22 -0.62 7.12 18.62
N VAL A 23 -1.61 6.66 17.86
CA VAL A 23 -1.52 5.44 17.04
C VAL A 23 -1.40 5.77 15.56
N LEU A 24 -0.25 5.41 14.98
CA LEU A 24 -0.06 5.35 13.53
C LEU A 24 -0.61 4.02 12.99
N HIS A 25 -1.64 4.09 12.15
CA HIS A 25 -2.25 2.93 11.49
C HIS A 25 -2.41 3.28 10.00
N PRO A 26 -1.37 3.07 9.17
CA PRO A 26 -1.39 3.45 7.76
C PRO A 26 -1.84 2.31 6.86
N MET A 27 -2.11 2.64 5.60
CA MET A 27 -2.32 1.68 4.52
C MET A 27 -1.54 2.14 3.28
N GLY A 28 -1.21 1.19 2.41
CA GLY A 28 -0.57 1.48 1.14
C GLY A 28 -0.76 0.34 0.14
N TRP A 29 -0.22 0.52 -1.05
CA TRP A 29 -0.45 -0.35 -2.19
C TRP A 29 0.86 -0.93 -2.68
N ASP A 30 1.01 -2.25 -2.52
CA ASP A 30 2.07 -2.99 -3.19
C ASP A 30 1.70 -3.16 -4.67
N ALA A 31 2.21 -2.24 -5.48
CA ALA A 31 1.64 -1.84 -6.77
C ALA A 31 2.58 -2.08 -7.96
N PHE A 32 3.75 -2.70 -7.75
CA PHE A 32 4.68 -3.09 -8.80
C PHE A 32 4.80 -4.61 -8.93
N GLY A 33 5.43 -5.05 -10.02
CA GLY A 33 5.84 -6.44 -10.23
C GLY A 33 4.74 -7.36 -10.74
N LEU A 34 5.07 -8.66 -10.74
CA LEU A 34 4.31 -9.70 -11.42
C LEU A 34 2.83 -9.78 -11.05
N PRO A 35 2.39 -9.58 -9.78
CA PRO A 35 0.97 -9.65 -9.46
C PRO A 35 0.13 -8.62 -10.22
N ALA A 36 0.56 -7.35 -10.21
CA ALA A 36 -0.14 -6.26 -10.87
C ALA A 36 -0.05 -6.37 -12.41
N GLU A 37 1.16 -6.67 -12.92
CA GLU A 37 1.41 -6.79 -14.36
C GLU A 37 0.65 -7.97 -14.99
N ASN A 38 0.67 -9.15 -14.36
CA ASN A 38 -0.03 -10.31 -14.90
C ASN A 38 -1.56 -10.12 -14.86
N ALA A 39 -2.07 -9.43 -13.85
CA ALA A 39 -3.50 -9.11 -13.78
C ALA A 39 -3.88 -8.13 -14.90
N ALA A 40 -3.11 -7.07 -15.11
CA ALA A 40 -3.35 -6.11 -16.20
C ALA A 40 -3.29 -6.78 -17.59
N LEU A 41 -2.30 -7.66 -17.82
CA LEU A 41 -2.19 -8.44 -19.06
C LEU A 41 -3.39 -9.35 -19.29
N LYS A 42 -3.86 -10.06 -18.25
CA LYS A 42 -5.07 -10.92 -18.35
C LYS A 42 -6.33 -10.12 -18.68
N HIS A 43 -6.37 -8.86 -18.29
CA HIS A 43 -7.48 -7.93 -18.54
C HIS A 43 -7.25 -7.01 -19.74
N ASP A 44 -6.22 -7.29 -20.56
CA ASP A 44 -5.87 -6.55 -21.78
C ASP A 44 -5.84 -5.01 -21.57
N THR A 45 -5.16 -4.59 -20.51
CA THR A 45 -5.08 -3.18 -20.12
C THR A 45 -3.67 -2.80 -19.68
N HIS A 46 -3.38 -1.50 -19.69
CA HIS A 46 -2.08 -0.99 -19.27
C HIS A 46 -1.90 -1.18 -17.75
N PRO A 47 -0.75 -1.71 -17.26
CA PRO A 47 -0.53 -1.98 -15.83
C PRO A 47 -0.78 -0.79 -14.92
N ALA A 48 -0.33 0.41 -15.30
CA ALA A 48 -0.58 1.62 -14.52
C ALA A 48 -2.08 1.89 -14.35
N LYS A 49 -2.85 1.83 -15.46
CA LYS A 49 -4.31 2.07 -15.42
C LYS A 49 -5.01 1.05 -14.54
N TRP A 50 -4.72 -0.24 -14.76
CA TRP A 50 -5.26 -1.33 -13.96
C TRP A 50 -4.96 -1.17 -12.46
N THR A 51 -3.73 -0.78 -12.14
CA THR A 51 -3.28 -0.64 -10.76
C THR A 51 -4.04 0.47 -10.05
N TYR A 52 -4.12 1.67 -10.63
CA TYR A 52 -4.85 2.79 -10.01
C TYR A 52 -6.36 2.53 -9.91
N GLU A 53 -6.97 1.91 -10.92
CA GLU A 53 -8.40 1.54 -10.85
C GLU A 53 -8.68 0.54 -9.69
N ASN A 54 -7.78 -0.43 -9.48
CA ASN A 54 -7.91 -1.37 -8.37
C ASN A 54 -7.63 -0.72 -7.01
N ILE A 55 -6.66 0.20 -6.94
CA ILE A 55 -6.38 1.00 -5.74
C ILE A 55 -7.63 1.78 -5.33
N ASP A 56 -8.23 2.54 -6.26
CA ASP A 56 -9.43 3.34 -6.00
C ASP A 56 -10.60 2.45 -5.55
N TYR A 57 -10.79 1.32 -6.25
CA TYR A 57 -11.82 0.35 -5.89
C TYR A 57 -11.62 -0.20 -4.48
N MET A 58 -10.42 -0.71 -4.17
CA MET A 58 -10.09 -1.27 -2.86
C MET A 58 -10.19 -0.22 -1.75
N LYS A 59 -9.67 0.99 -1.97
CA LYS A 59 -9.74 2.11 -1.03
C LYS A 59 -11.20 2.41 -0.65
N SER A 60 -12.07 2.51 -1.65
CA SER A 60 -13.50 2.74 -1.41
C SER A 60 -14.14 1.63 -0.57
N GLN A 61 -13.76 0.37 -0.79
CA GLN A 61 -14.25 -0.75 0.02
C GLN A 61 -13.76 -0.68 1.47
N LEU A 62 -12.47 -0.39 1.68
CA LEU A 62 -11.87 -0.27 3.01
C LEU A 62 -12.48 0.88 3.81
N GLN A 63 -12.73 2.03 3.16
CA GLN A 63 -13.40 3.17 3.78
C GLN A 63 -14.85 2.84 4.14
N ARG A 64 -15.60 2.14 3.27
CA ARG A 64 -16.98 1.71 3.55
C ARG A 64 -17.08 0.72 4.71
N MET A 65 -16.06 -0.11 4.93
CA MET A 65 -15.97 -1.00 6.09
C MET A 65 -15.61 -0.27 7.39
N GLY A 66 -15.23 1.01 7.30
CA GLY A 66 -14.91 1.83 8.47
C GLY A 66 -13.53 1.57 9.05
N PHE A 67 -12.57 1.06 8.28
CA PHE A 67 -11.21 0.91 8.78
C PHE A 67 -10.56 2.27 9.06
N SER A 68 -9.94 2.37 10.22
CA SER A 68 -9.46 3.61 10.83
C SER A 68 -8.04 3.99 10.38
N TYR A 69 -7.76 3.80 9.09
CA TYR A 69 -6.46 4.13 8.50
C TYR A 69 -6.24 5.64 8.43
N ASP A 70 -4.97 6.04 8.60
CA ASP A 70 -4.47 7.37 8.30
C ASP A 70 -4.20 7.47 6.78
N TRP A 71 -5.20 7.94 6.03
CA TRP A 71 -5.12 8.07 4.57
C TRP A 71 -4.23 9.23 4.12
N ASP A 72 -3.86 10.16 5.00
CA ASP A 72 -2.90 11.23 4.67
C ASP A 72 -1.47 10.67 4.51
N ARG A 73 -1.24 9.42 4.93
CA ARG A 73 0.03 8.69 4.82
C ARG A 73 -0.04 7.51 3.84
N GLU A 74 -1.02 7.52 2.95
CA GLU A 74 -1.13 6.54 1.89
C GLU A 74 0.04 6.65 0.89
N LEU A 75 0.49 5.51 0.38
CA LEU A 75 1.50 5.43 -0.68
C LEU A 75 1.20 4.27 -1.63
N ALA A 76 1.65 4.37 -2.87
CA ALA A 76 1.73 3.24 -3.80
C ALA A 76 3.18 3.02 -4.24
N THR A 77 3.65 1.77 -4.26
CA THR A 77 5.04 1.48 -4.60
C THR A 77 5.39 1.80 -6.06
N CYS A 78 4.38 1.91 -6.92
CA CYS A 78 4.55 2.32 -8.32
C CYS A 78 4.73 3.84 -8.53
N ASP A 79 4.56 4.66 -7.49
CA ASP A 79 4.69 6.12 -7.61
C ASP A 79 6.16 6.55 -7.71
N PRO A 80 6.49 7.52 -8.60
CA PRO A 80 7.84 8.09 -8.68
C PRO A 80 8.35 8.68 -7.36
N GLU A 81 7.46 9.27 -6.57
CA GLU A 81 7.81 9.81 -5.25
C GLU A 81 8.16 8.72 -4.23
N TYR A 82 7.75 7.47 -4.47
CA TYR A 82 8.14 6.32 -3.66
C TYR A 82 9.42 5.66 -4.20
N TYR A 83 9.41 5.14 -5.43
CA TYR A 83 10.50 4.29 -5.92
C TYR A 83 11.83 5.04 -6.13
N ARG A 84 11.82 6.38 -6.17
CA ARG A 84 13.05 7.20 -6.10
C ARG A 84 13.92 6.86 -4.89
N TRP A 85 13.31 6.46 -3.78
CA TRP A 85 14.02 6.05 -2.56
C TRP A 85 14.63 4.66 -2.70
N GLU A 86 13.94 3.73 -3.37
CA GLU A 86 14.48 2.41 -3.70
C GLU A 86 15.68 2.53 -4.63
N GLN A 87 15.60 3.38 -5.66
CA GLN A 87 16.73 3.70 -6.53
C GLN A 87 17.92 4.27 -5.75
N LEU A 88 17.65 5.19 -4.80
CA LEU A 88 18.70 5.73 -3.92
C LEU A 88 19.33 4.64 -3.04
N PHE A 89 18.53 3.74 -2.47
CA PHE A 89 19.03 2.62 -1.68
C PHE A 89 19.87 1.67 -2.53
N PHE A 90 19.40 1.31 -3.72
CA PHE A 90 20.14 0.47 -4.65
C PHE A 90 21.51 1.07 -4.98
N ILE A 91 21.56 2.36 -5.34
CA ILE A 91 22.83 3.05 -5.63
C ILE A 91 23.77 3.02 -4.42
N LYS A 92 23.25 3.27 -3.21
CA LYS A 92 24.06 3.22 -1.98
C LYS A 92 24.58 1.81 -1.66
N MET A 93 23.77 0.77 -1.94
CA MET A 93 24.18 -0.61 -1.75
C MET A 93 25.25 -1.02 -2.77
N TYR A 94 25.07 -0.64 -4.04
CA TYR A 94 26.04 -0.85 -5.11
C TYR A 94 27.40 -0.20 -4.80
N GLN A 95 27.40 1.06 -4.37
CA GLN A 95 28.63 1.77 -3.97
C GLN A 95 29.37 1.11 -2.80
N LYS A 96 28.67 0.32 -1.97
CA LYS A 96 29.23 -0.44 -0.86
C LYS A 96 29.57 -1.89 -1.22
N GLY A 97 29.38 -2.31 -2.48
CA GLY A 97 29.60 -3.68 -2.93
C GLY A 97 28.60 -4.69 -2.34
N LEU A 98 27.39 -4.25 -1.97
CA LEU A 98 26.34 -5.12 -1.44
C LEU A 98 25.37 -5.62 -2.53
N VAL A 99 25.43 -5.02 -3.72
CA VAL A 99 24.70 -5.38 -4.95
C VAL A 99 25.62 -5.15 -6.14
#